data_AF-A0A2W4E7E5-F1
#
_entry.id   AF-A0A2W4E7E5-F1
#
_cell.length_a   1.000
_cell.length_b   1.000
_cell.length_c   1.000
_cell.angle_alpha   90.00
_cell.angle_beta   90.00
_cell.angle_gamma   90.00
#
_symmetry.space_group_name_H-M   'P 1'
#
loop_
_entity.id
_entity.type
_entity.pdbx_description
1 polymer ?
#
loop_
_entity_poly.entity_id
_entity_poly.type
_entity_poly.pdbx_seq_one_letter_code
_entity_poly.pdbx_strand_id
1 'polypeptide(L)'
;MAKKSRPSVAAILIAASGWIVSLFLGVLDLPAKVNSFMSEAPKAKQGVVDWLKFDQNYTGQWTSSVEDWVDATEDEKALSTAPDGPVRMRLRVYGGVIEGEIESEGLKESYIFNNLLLEGSKNADGLDVWAYDYVDGKKRGFAEVHLSLSGEERLPLNFEVVQGGMGLPVRAKLYRTSTDISEPIYRQPNMDLLKRVIEQGKAEAQGKADDKGR
;
A
#
# COMPACT_ATOMS: atom_id res chain seq x y z
N MET A 1 -17.89 2.05 47.02
CA MET A 1 -17.11 3.26 46.67
C MET A 1 -15.78 2.82 46.07
N ALA A 2 -15.56 3.04 44.78
CA ALA A 2 -14.27 2.77 44.12
C ALA A 2 -13.69 4.10 43.61
N LYS A 3 -12.51 4.45 44.13
CA LYS A 3 -11.84 5.73 43.88
C LYS A 3 -11.17 5.65 42.51
N LYS A 4 -11.74 6.30 41.49
CA LYS A 4 -11.11 6.45 40.17
C LYS A 4 -9.93 7.41 40.27
N SER A 5 -8.71 6.88 40.26
CA SER A 5 -7.49 7.68 40.10
C SER A 5 -7.34 8.12 38.65
N ARG A 6 -7.33 9.44 38.41
CA ARG A 6 -7.01 10.00 37.10
C ARG A 6 -5.53 9.78 36.80
N PRO A 7 -5.14 9.29 35.61
CA PRO A 7 -3.74 9.22 35.24
C PRO A 7 -3.17 10.64 35.15
N SER A 8 -2.02 10.86 35.78
CA SER A 8 -1.35 12.16 35.77
C SER A 8 -0.75 12.44 34.38
N VAL A 9 -0.72 13.73 34.01
CA VAL A 9 -0.18 14.23 32.72
C VAL A 9 1.26 13.75 32.47
N ALA A 10 2.04 13.46 33.53
CA ALA A 10 3.38 12.90 33.42
C ALA A 10 3.41 11.48 32.83
N ALA A 11 2.39 10.65 33.05
CA ALA A 11 2.31 9.30 32.48
C ALA A 11 2.02 9.32 30.96
N ILE A 12 1.32 10.36 30.47
CA ILE A 12 1.01 10.54 29.06
C ILE A 12 2.25 11.03 28.29
N LEU A 13 3.08 11.87 28.91
CA LEU A 13 4.33 12.36 28.31
C LEU A 13 5.39 11.27 28.17
N ILE A 14 5.45 10.30 29.08
CA ILE A 14 6.41 9.18 28.98
C ILE A 14 5.99 8.20 27.87
N ALA A 15 4.70 7.95 27.66
CA ALA A 15 4.20 7.13 26.56
C ALA A 15 4.43 7.75 25.17
N ALA A 16 4.39 9.09 25.07
CA ALA A 16 4.72 9.82 23.84
C ALA A 16 6.24 9.87 23.56
N SER A 17 7.07 9.80 24.60
CA SER A 17 8.54 9.89 24.46
C SER A 17 9.20 8.59 23.93
N GLY A 18 8.54 7.44 24.10
CA GLY A 18 9.06 6.14 23.63
C GLY A 18 9.14 6.00 22.10
N TRP A 19 8.23 6.66 21.35
CA TRP A 19 8.19 6.59 19.89
C TRP A 19 9.24 7.47 19.21
N ILE A 20 9.65 8.56 19.87
CA ILE A 20 10.66 9.48 19.34
C ILE A 20 12.07 8.92 19.57
N VAL A 21 12.32 8.24 20.68
CA VAL A 21 13.63 7.61 20.93
C VAL A 21 13.87 6.40 20.02
N SER A 22 12.84 5.63 19.64
CA SER A 22 12.98 4.56 18.63
C SER A 22 13.25 5.09 17.22
N LEU A 23 12.79 6.30 16.90
CA LEU A 23 13.12 6.99 15.64
C LEU A 23 14.57 7.50 15.61
N PHE A 24 15.18 7.82 16.76
CA PHE A 24 16.57 8.31 16.82
C PHE A 24 17.63 7.22 17.10
N LEU A 25 17.31 6.17 17.84
CA LEU A 25 18.25 5.05 18.06
C LEU A 25 18.40 4.17 16.81
N GLY A 26 17.41 4.14 15.91
CA GLY A 26 17.55 3.54 14.57
C GLY A 26 18.39 4.37 13.59
N VAL A 27 18.60 5.66 13.88
CA VAL A 27 19.35 6.61 13.02
C VAL A 27 20.84 6.66 13.37
N LEU A 28 21.22 6.28 14.60
CA LEU A 28 22.64 6.24 15.01
C LEU A 28 23.41 5.02 14.48
N ASP A 29 22.69 4.01 13.98
CA ASP A 29 23.26 2.82 13.32
C ASP A 29 23.45 2.99 11.80
N LEU A 30 23.05 4.15 11.26
CA LEU A 30 23.08 4.41 9.82
C LEU A 30 24.48 4.39 9.20
N PRO A 31 25.60 4.82 9.83
CA PRO A 31 26.89 4.78 9.15
C PRO A 31 27.34 3.34 8.85
N ALA A 32 27.09 2.41 9.76
CA ALA A 32 27.49 1.00 9.60
C ALA A 32 26.54 0.23 8.67
N LYS A 33 25.22 0.46 8.77
CA LYS A 33 24.23 -0.17 7.88
C LYS A 33 24.30 0.39 6.46
N VAL A 34 24.56 1.69 6.27
CA VAL A 34 24.75 2.29 4.94
C VAL A 34 26.03 1.72 4.29
N ASN A 35 27.10 1.48 5.03
CA ASN A 35 28.31 0.86 4.48
C ASN A 35 28.09 -0.61 4.05
N SER A 36 27.27 -1.40 4.77
CA SER A 36 26.93 -2.76 4.32
C SER A 36 25.92 -2.78 3.16
N PHE A 37 25.03 -1.79 3.06
CA PHE A 37 24.14 -1.60 1.91
C PHE A 37 24.91 -1.15 0.65
N MET A 38 26.00 -0.40 0.80
CA MET A 38 26.81 0.12 -0.31
C MET A 38 27.81 -0.90 -0.88
N SER A 39 28.24 -1.90 -0.11
CA SER A 39 29.06 -3.01 -0.65
C SER A 39 28.27 -3.95 -1.58
N GLU A 40 26.94 -3.91 -1.57
CA GLU A 40 26.03 -4.65 -2.47
C GLU A 40 25.26 -3.74 -3.46
N ALA A 41 25.91 -2.66 -3.89
CA ALA A 41 25.32 -1.54 -4.64
C ALA A 41 24.36 -1.88 -5.81
N PRO A 42 24.52 -2.95 -6.62
CA PRO A 42 23.55 -3.26 -7.68
C PRO A 42 22.22 -3.78 -7.14
N LYS A 43 22.25 -4.65 -6.12
CA LYS A 43 21.07 -5.33 -5.58
C LYS A 43 20.22 -4.39 -4.72
N ALA A 44 20.87 -3.53 -3.93
CA ALA A 44 20.19 -2.54 -3.11
C ALA A 44 19.44 -1.49 -3.96
N LYS A 45 20.05 -1.05 -5.08
CA LYS A 45 19.40 -0.11 -6.02
C LYS A 45 18.20 -0.72 -6.72
N GLN A 46 18.32 -1.98 -7.13
CA GLN A 46 17.21 -2.72 -7.73
C GLN A 46 16.05 -2.86 -6.75
N GLY A 47 16.31 -3.21 -5.49
CA GLY A 47 15.29 -3.35 -4.45
C GLY A 47 14.50 -2.06 -4.16
N VAL A 48 15.15 -0.90 -4.16
CA VAL A 48 14.47 0.40 -3.94
C VAL A 48 13.62 0.81 -5.14
N VAL A 49 14.11 0.59 -6.37
CA VAL A 49 13.34 0.87 -7.59
C VAL A 49 12.13 -0.06 -7.72
N ASP A 50 12.30 -1.35 -7.40
CA ASP A 50 11.22 -2.33 -7.43
C ASP A 50 10.16 -2.03 -6.36
N TRP A 51 10.57 -1.57 -5.19
CA TRP A 51 9.66 -1.09 -4.14
C TRP A 51 8.89 0.16 -4.57
N LEU A 52 9.54 1.15 -5.18
CA LEU A 52 8.86 2.36 -5.66
C LEU A 52 7.87 2.04 -6.80
N LYS A 53 8.26 1.16 -7.74
CA LYS A 53 7.37 0.70 -8.80
C LYS A 53 6.17 -0.07 -8.25
N PHE A 54 6.38 -0.88 -7.21
CA PHE A 54 5.30 -1.58 -6.53
C PHE A 54 4.28 -0.59 -5.95
N ASP A 55 4.73 0.39 -5.16
CA ASP A 55 3.86 1.41 -4.57
C ASP A 55 3.07 2.18 -5.65
N GLN A 56 3.71 2.53 -6.77
CA GLN A 56 3.10 3.21 -7.91
C GLN A 56 2.09 2.34 -8.68
N ASN A 57 2.37 1.04 -8.80
CA ASN A 57 1.53 0.14 -9.58
C ASN A 57 0.21 -0.19 -8.88
N TYR A 58 0.19 -0.24 -7.54
CA TYR A 58 -1.01 -0.57 -6.77
C TYR A 58 -1.79 0.66 -6.28
N THR A 59 -1.13 1.79 -6.01
CA THR A 59 -1.80 3.01 -5.56
C THR A 59 -2.72 3.57 -6.65
N GLY A 60 -3.98 3.86 -6.34
CA GLY A 60 -4.90 4.48 -7.28
C GLY A 60 -6.36 4.12 -7.02
N GLN A 61 -7.22 4.52 -7.96
CA GLN A 61 -8.63 4.16 -7.99
C GLN A 61 -8.86 3.02 -8.98
N TRP A 62 -9.57 2.00 -8.54
CA TRP A 62 -9.81 0.74 -9.26
C TRP A 62 -11.30 0.44 -9.28
N THR A 63 -11.82 -0.08 -10.38
CA THR A 63 -13.24 -0.49 -10.50
C THR A 63 -13.38 -1.81 -11.24
N SER A 64 -14.36 -2.63 -10.88
CA SER A 64 -14.79 -3.73 -11.75
C SER A 64 -15.82 -3.31 -12.78
N SER A 65 -16.37 -2.09 -12.69
CA SER A 65 -17.35 -1.61 -13.67
C SER A 65 -16.70 -1.48 -15.05
N VAL A 66 -17.28 -2.19 -16.02
CA VAL A 66 -16.96 -2.06 -17.45
C VAL A 66 -17.98 -1.18 -18.18
N GLU A 67 -18.76 -0.40 -17.43
CA GLU A 67 -19.63 0.64 -18.01
C GLU A 67 -18.76 1.57 -18.88
N ASP A 68 -19.25 1.86 -20.09
CA ASP A 68 -18.56 2.61 -21.15
C ASP A 68 -17.42 1.90 -21.90
N TRP A 69 -17.18 0.60 -21.67
CA TRP A 69 -16.14 -0.15 -22.38
C TRP A 69 -16.70 -0.84 -23.62
N VAL A 70 -16.20 -0.44 -24.80
CA VAL A 70 -16.66 -0.98 -26.10
C VAL A 70 -16.13 -2.40 -26.36
N ASP A 71 -14.99 -2.77 -25.76
CA ASP A 71 -14.26 -4.01 -26.04
C ASP A 71 -14.08 -4.92 -24.82
N ALA A 72 -14.91 -4.76 -23.79
CA ALA A 72 -14.90 -5.67 -22.64
C ALA A 72 -15.20 -7.11 -23.08
N THR A 73 -14.38 -8.05 -22.62
CA THR A 73 -14.56 -9.49 -22.80
C THR A 73 -15.79 -9.99 -22.04
N GLU A 74 -16.34 -11.14 -22.43
CA GLU A 74 -17.49 -11.73 -21.73
C GLU A 74 -17.17 -12.08 -20.27
N ASP A 75 -15.95 -12.53 -19.98
CA ASP A 75 -15.50 -12.78 -18.60
C ASP A 75 -15.46 -11.50 -17.76
N GLU A 76 -15.01 -10.39 -18.33
CA GLU A 76 -14.98 -9.08 -17.64
C GLU A 76 -16.39 -8.56 -17.36
N LYS A 77 -17.31 -8.70 -18.32
CA LYS A 77 -18.72 -8.36 -18.12
C LYS A 77 -19.35 -9.23 -17.05
N ALA A 78 -19.09 -10.54 -17.07
CA ALA A 78 -19.62 -11.48 -16.07
C ALA A 78 -19.12 -11.14 -14.65
N LEU A 79 -17.84 -10.81 -14.49
CA LEU A 79 -17.29 -10.37 -13.20
C LEU A 79 -17.79 -8.98 -12.77
N SER A 80 -17.99 -8.05 -13.72
CA SER A 80 -18.54 -6.71 -13.43
C SER A 80 -19.99 -6.75 -12.95
N THR A 81 -20.75 -7.75 -13.41
CA THR A 81 -22.19 -7.94 -13.10
C THR A 81 -22.44 -9.07 -12.11
N ALA A 82 -21.37 -9.60 -11.51
CA ALA A 82 -21.47 -10.62 -10.48
C ALA A 82 -22.31 -10.09 -9.30
N PRO A 83 -22.98 -10.98 -8.55
CA PRO A 83 -23.62 -10.62 -7.30
C PRO A 83 -22.67 -9.82 -6.41
N ASP A 84 -23.20 -8.81 -5.74
CA ASP A 84 -22.46 -7.86 -4.90
C ASP A 84 -21.51 -6.89 -5.64
N GLY A 85 -21.31 -7.04 -6.96
CA GLY A 85 -20.59 -6.09 -7.81
C GLY A 85 -21.48 -4.98 -8.39
N PRO A 86 -20.90 -3.96 -9.04
CA PRO A 86 -19.46 -3.72 -9.18
C PRO A 86 -18.78 -3.26 -7.89
N VAL A 87 -17.46 -3.43 -7.84
CA VAL A 87 -16.58 -2.97 -6.77
C VAL A 87 -15.86 -1.71 -7.22
N ARG A 88 -15.75 -0.72 -6.33
CA ARG A 88 -14.87 0.44 -6.47
C ARG A 88 -13.92 0.46 -5.29
N MET A 89 -12.65 0.70 -5.56
CA MET A 89 -11.63 0.65 -4.53
C MET A 89 -10.62 1.78 -4.72
N ARG A 90 -10.29 2.47 -3.64
CA ARG A 90 -9.19 3.44 -3.61
C ARG A 90 -8.10 2.90 -2.71
N LEU A 91 -6.91 2.72 -3.26
CA LEU A 91 -5.74 2.22 -2.54
C LEU A 91 -4.62 3.24 -2.50
N ARG A 92 -3.94 3.27 -1.36
CA ARG A 92 -2.65 3.92 -1.17
C ARG A 92 -1.67 2.90 -0.63
N VAL A 93 -0.58 2.71 -1.35
CA VAL A 93 0.51 1.81 -0.95
C VAL A 93 1.77 2.64 -0.77
N TYR A 94 2.38 2.53 0.41
CA TYR A 94 3.59 3.25 0.74
C TYR A 94 4.39 2.47 1.78
N GLY A 95 5.64 2.12 1.49
CA GLY A 95 6.49 1.45 2.51
C GLY A 95 6.06 0.04 2.84
N GLY A 96 5.31 -0.61 1.94
CA GLY A 96 4.68 -1.90 2.22
C GLY A 96 3.46 -1.83 3.13
N VAL A 97 3.05 -0.62 3.55
CA VAL A 97 1.78 -0.35 4.23
C VAL A 97 0.71 -0.04 3.19
N ILE A 98 -0.48 -0.57 3.42
CA ILE A 98 -1.65 -0.38 2.55
C ILE A 98 -2.73 0.31 3.38
N GLU A 99 -3.34 1.32 2.79
CA GLU A 99 -4.54 1.98 3.32
C GLU A 99 -5.50 2.27 2.17
N GLY A 100 -6.79 2.34 2.46
CA GLY A 100 -7.76 2.63 1.42
C GLY A 100 -9.20 2.50 1.85
N GLU A 101 -10.07 2.45 0.85
CA GLU A 101 -11.48 2.15 1.02
C GLU A 101 -11.98 1.28 -0.13
N ILE A 102 -12.98 0.46 0.15
CA ILE A 102 -13.69 -0.35 -0.82
C ILE A 102 -15.18 -0.12 -0.72
N GLU A 103 -15.83 0.00 -1.86
CA GLU A 103 -17.26 0.11 -2.03
C GLU A 103 -17.75 -1.00 -2.95
N SER A 104 -18.98 -1.44 -2.74
CA SER A 104 -19.65 -2.39 -3.61
C SER A 104 -21.16 -2.21 -3.53
N GLU A 105 -21.90 -2.71 -4.52
CA GLU A 105 -23.36 -2.71 -4.46
C GLU A 105 -23.87 -3.67 -3.37
N GLY A 106 -23.21 -4.82 -3.16
CA GLY A 106 -23.61 -5.79 -2.12
C GLY A 106 -23.50 -5.24 -0.69
N LEU A 107 -22.56 -4.32 -0.45
CA LEU A 107 -22.44 -3.64 0.84
C LEU A 107 -23.65 -2.75 1.13
N LYS A 108 -24.27 -2.14 0.11
CA LYS A 108 -25.45 -1.27 0.29
C LYS A 108 -26.68 -2.04 0.78
N GLU A 109 -26.79 -3.31 0.39
CA GLU A 109 -27.91 -4.17 0.81
C GLU A 109 -27.70 -4.76 2.21
N SER A 110 -26.44 -4.97 2.59
CA SER A 110 -26.07 -5.71 3.80
C SER A 110 -25.64 -4.83 4.98
N TYR A 111 -25.30 -3.56 4.72
CA TYR A 111 -24.65 -2.69 5.69
C TYR A 111 -25.10 -1.24 5.56
N ILE A 112 -25.06 -0.50 6.67
CA ILE A 112 -25.55 0.89 6.74
C ILE A 112 -24.63 1.84 5.95
N PHE A 113 -23.35 1.52 5.89
CA PHE A 113 -22.35 2.24 5.11
C PHE A 113 -22.04 1.46 3.83
N ASN A 114 -21.90 2.17 2.73
CA ASN A 114 -21.58 1.58 1.42
C ASN A 114 -20.08 1.37 1.22
N ASN A 115 -19.26 1.71 2.20
CA ASN A 115 -17.81 1.61 2.15
C ASN A 115 -17.23 0.91 3.38
N LEU A 116 -16.14 0.17 3.18
CA LEU A 116 -15.29 -0.37 4.24
C LEU A 116 -13.89 0.25 4.12
N LEU A 117 -13.24 0.45 5.27
CA LEU A 117 -11.84 0.85 5.33
C LEU A 117 -10.95 -0.33 5.01
N LEU A 118 -9.81 -0.06 4.38
CA LEU A 118 -8.81 -1.06 4.03
C LEU A 118 -7.50 -0.79 4.78
N GLU A 119 -6.87 -1.85 5.26
CA GLU A 119 -5.48 -1.83 5.67
C GLU A 119 -4.80 -3.14 5.33
N GLY A 120 -3.48 -3.16 5.22
CA GLY A 120 -2.80 -4.42 4.94
C GLY A 120 -1.31 -4.29 4.72
N SER A 121 -0.74 -5.36 4.17
CA SER A 121 0.68 -5.45 3.88
C SER A 121 0.96 -6.17 2.57
N LYS A 122 2.10 -5.84 1.98
CA LYS A 122 2.66 -6.58 0.85
C LYS A 122 3.05 -8.01 1.26
N ASN A 123 2.77 -8.99 0.40
CA ASN A 123 3.32 -10.34 0.48
C ASN A 123 4.15 -10.67 -0.77
N ALA A 124 4.50 -11.95 -0.98
CA ALA A 124 5.32 -12.38 -2.12
C ALA A 124 4.59 -12.26 -3.48
N ASP A 125 3.27 -12.47 -3.48
CA ASP A 125 2.46 -12.65 -4.69
C ASP A 125 1.52 -11.45 -4.97
N GLY A 126 1.52 -10.44 -4.09
CA GLY A 126 0.64 -9.28 -4.17
C GLY A 126 0.47 -8.54 -2.84
N LEU A 127 -0.78 -8.25 -2.50
CA LEU A 127 -1.20 -7.56 -1.29
C LEU A 127 -2.23 -8.43 -0.54
N ASP A 128 -2.08 -8.53 0.78
CA ASP A 128 -3.16 -9.01 1.65
C ASP A 128 -3.75 -7.80 2.36
N VAL A 129 -5.06 -7.62 2.19
CA VAL A 129 -5.80 -6.44 2.65
C VAL A 129 -6.99 -6.87 3.49
N TRP A 130 -7.11 -6.28 4.66
CA TRP A 130 -8.22 -6.46 5.57
C TRP A 130 -9.23 -5.32 5.41
N ALA A 131 -10.47 -5.68 5.08
CA ALA A 131 -11.61 -4.76 5.01
C ALA A 131 -12.33 -4.70 6.36
N TYR A 132 -12.48 -3.50 6.91
CA TYR A 132 -13.00 -3.27 8.26
C TYR A 132 -13.84 -2.00 8.38
N ASP A 133 -14.55 -1.88 9.49
CA ASP A 133 -15.21 -0.64 9.92
C ASP A 133 -15.18 -0.53 11.45
N TYR A 134 -15.53 0.64 12.00
CA TYR A 134 -15.68 0.87 13.43
C TYR A 134 -17.15 0.80 13.86
N VAL A 135 -17.54 -0.34 14.42
CA VAL A 135 -18.88 -0.55 14.98
C VAL A 135 -18.82 -0.38 16.50
N ASP A 136 -19.64 0.52 17.05
CA ASP A 136 -19.66 0.86 18.48
C ASP A 136 -18.28 1.23 19.05
N GLY A 137 -17.47 1.93 18.25
CA GLY A 137 -16.10 2.33 18.61
C GLY A 137 -15.07 1.20 18.62
N LYS A 138 -15.43 0.00 18.12
CA LYS A 138 -14.52 -1.14 18.00
C LYS A 138 -14.26 -1.45 16.53
N LYS A 139 -13.00 -1.69 16.21
CA LYS A 139 -12.59 -2.17 14.90
C LYS A 139 -13.14 -3.57 14.67
N ARG A 140 -13.93 -3.73 13.61
CA ARG A 140 -14.56 -4.99 13.21
C ARG A 140 -14.19 -5.28 11.76
N GLY A 141 -13.63 -6.45 11.51
CA GLY A 141 -13.34 -6.89 10.15
C GLY A 141 -14.51 -7.62 9.50
N PHE A 142 -14.56 -7.51 8.18
CA PHE A 142 -15.62 -8.05 7.35
C PHE A 142 -15.09 -8.96 6.23
N ALA A 143 -13.89 -8.68 5.73
CA ALA A 143 -13.25 -9.53 4.72
C ALA A 143 -11.72 -9.43 4.77
N GLU A 144 -11.08 -10.54 4.41
CA GLU A 144 -9.70 -10.56 3.95
C GLU A 144 -9.70 -10.71 2.43
N VAL A 145 -8.93 -9.86 1.77
CA VAL A 145 -8.87 -9.74 0.32
C VAL A 145 -7.41 -9.88 -0.11
N HIS A 146 -7.16 -10.77 -1.06
CA HIS A 146 -5.90 -10.84 -1.77
C HIS A 146 -5.99 -10.03 -3.07
N LEU A 147 -4.98 -9.19 -3.32
CA LEU A 147 -4.88 -8.40 -4.53
C LEU A 147 -3.58 -8.71 -5.27
N SER A 148 -3.67 -8.97 -6.57
CA SER A 148 -2.50 -9.23 -7.41
C SER A 148 -2.65 -8.57 -8.77
N LEU A 149 -1.58 -7.99 -9.30
CA LEU A 149 -1.56 -7.49 -10.67
C LEU A 149 -1.30 -8.67 -11.62
N SER A 150 -2.12 -8.82 -12.66
CA SER A 150 -1.89 -9.82 -13.72
C SER A 150 -2.06 -9.22 -15.10
N GLY A 151 -1.61 -9.98 -16.11
CA GLY A 151 -1.75 -9.63 -17.52
C GLY A 151 -0.68 -8.67 -18.02
N GLU A 152 -0.44 -8.71 -19.33
CA GLU A 152 0.42 -7.74 -20.03
C GLU A 152 -0.40 -6.56 -20.58
N GLU A 153 -1.67 -6.81 -20.93
CA GLU A 153 -2.60 -5.80 -21.41
C GLU A 153 -3.43 -5.22 -20.24
N ARG A 154 -3.45 -3.89 -20.13
CA ARG A 154 -4.23 -3.09 -19.16
C ARG A 154 -3.90 -3.30 -17.66
N LEU A 155 -3.07 -4.29 -17.31
CA LEU A 155 -2.60 -4.59 -15.95
C LEU A 155 -3.74 -4.58 -14.90
N PRO A 156 -4.78 -5.42 -15.07
CA PRO A 156 -5.84 -5.53 -14.06
C PRO A 156 -5.30 -5.91 -12.69
N LEU A 157 -5.95 -5.36 -11.67
CA LEU A 157 -5.81 -5.78 -10.29
C LEU A 157 -6.85 -6.88 -10.04
N ASN A 158 -6.39 -8.13 -9.92
CA ASN A 158 -7.24 -9.23 -9.49
C ASN A 158 -7.59 -9.04 -8.03
N PHE A 159 -8.85 -9.26 -7.73
CA PHE A 159 -9.43 -9.17 -6.40
C PHE A 159 -10.01 -10.53 -6.05
N GLU A 160 -9.64 -11.06 -4.89
CA GLU A 160 -10.18 -12.32 -4.37
C GLU A 160 -10.42 -12.22 -2.86
N VAL A 161 -11.65 -12.51 -2.43
CA VAL A 161 -11.96 -12.64 -1.01
C VAL A 161 -11.46 -14.00 -0.52
N VAL A 162 -10.50 -13.98 0.41
CA VAL A 162 -9.90 -15.17 1.02
C VAL A 162 -10.70 -15.61 2.24
N GLN A 163 -11.24 -14.65 3.00
CA GLN A 163 -12.05 -14.92 4.19
C GLN A 163 -13.15 -13.86 4.34
N GLY A 164 -14.33 -14.28 4.82
CA GLY A 164 -15.46 -13.36 5.05
C GLY A 164 -16.18 -13.00 3.76
N GLY A 165 -16.34 -11.70 3.49
CA GLY A 165 -16.90 -11.21 2.21
C GLY A 165 -18.31 -10.64 2.28
N MET A 166 -18.74 -10.12 3.44
CA MET A 166 -20.08 -9.53 3.55
C MET A 166 -20.26 -8.40 2.52
N GLY A 167 -21.13 -8.62 1.53
CA GLY A 167 -21.45 -7.66 0.48
C GLY A 167 -20.33 -7.42 -0.53
N LEU A 168 -19.28 -8.24 -0.57
CA LEU A 168 -18.21 -8.15 -1.57
C LEU A 168 -18.28 -9.38 -2.49
N PRO A 169 -18.08 -9.22 -3.82
CA PRO A 169 -18.03 -10.37 -4.71
C PRO A 169 -16.83 -11.27 -4.36
N VAL A 170 -16.96 -12.58 -4.50
CA VAL A 170 -15.87 -13.53 -4.20
C VAL A 170 -14.62 -13.22 -5.02
N ARG A 171 -14.82 -12.82 -6.29
CA ARG A 171 -13.75 -12.44 -7.22
C ARG A 171 -14.16 -11.25 -8.08
N ALA A 172 -13.20 -10.41 -8.42
CA ALA A 172 -13.37 -9.36 -9.41
C ALA A 172 -12.06 -9.09 -10.15
N LYS A 173 -12.16 -8.53 -11.37
CA LYS A 173 -11.04 -7.88 -12.04
C LYS A 173 -11.27 -6.38 -11.96
N LEU A 174 -10.30 -5.66 -11.41
CA LEU A 174 -10.40 -4.23 -11.20
C LEU A 174 -9.44 -3.50 -12.15
N TYR A 175 -9.96 -2.47 -12.78
CA TYR A 175 -9.25 -1.64 -13.75
C TYR A 175 -9.14 -0.22 -13.23
N ARG A 176 -8.01 0.41 -13.53
CA ARG A 176 -7.73 1.77 -13.06
C ARG A 176 -8.64 2.77 -13.81
N THR A 177 -9.46 3.53 -13.09
CA THR A 177 -10.50 4.42 -13.68
C THR A 177 -10.04 5.85 -13.91
N SER A 178 -9.06 6.32 -13.15
CA SER A 178 -8.47 7.63 -13.34
C SER A 178 -7.00 7.58 -12.94
N THR A 179 -6.18 8.35 -13.65
CA THR A 179 -4.85 8.76 -13.18
C THR A 179 -4.97 9.84 -12.11
N ASP A 180 -6.04 9.88 -11.33
CA ASP A 180 -6.11 10.76 -10.16
C ASP A 180 -5.18 10.17 -9.10
N ILE A 181 -3.90 10.48 -9.32
CA ILE A 181 -2.87 10.62 -8.30
C ILE A 181 -3.36 11.79 -7.42
N SER A 182 -4.50 11.62 -6.74
CA SER A 182 -5.07 12.61 -5.85
C SER A 182 -4.06 12.75 -4.72
N GLU A 183 -3.28 13.82 -4.87
CA GLU A 183 -1.97 14.08 -4.27
C GLU A 183 -0.87 13.10 -4.75
N PRO A 184 -0.05 13.47 -5.77
CA PRO A 184 1.35 13.05 -5.73
C PRO A 184 1.79 13.34 -4.31
N ILE A 185 2.40 12.35 -3.66
CA ILE A 185 2.96 12.51 -2.33
C ILE A 185 3.74 13.83 -2.35
N TYR A 186 3.16 14.91 -1.81
CA TYR A 186 3.82 16.20 -1.65
C TYR A 186 4.86 16.11 -0.51
N ARG A 187 5.14 14.90 -0.06
CA ARG A 187 6.47 14.46 0.33
C ARG A 187 7.02 13.62 -0.81
N GLN A 188 7.69 14.28 -1.75
CA GLN A 188 8.46 13.63 -2.81
C GLN A 188 9.02 12.30 -2.30
N PRO A 189 8.85 11.15 -2.99
CA PRO A 189 9.54 9.91 -2.62
C PRO A 189 11.02 10.27 -2.56
N ASN A 190 11.53 10.45 -1.33
CA ASN A 190 12.60 11.39 -0.97
C ASN A 190 13.58 11.57 -2.15
N MET A 191 13.28 12.50 -3.07
CA MET A 191 13.99 12.55 -4.37
C MET A 191 15.45 12.90 -4.13
N ASP A 192 15.71 13.58 -3.01
CA ASP A 192 17.03 13.83 -2.45
C ASP A 192 17.76 12.57 -1.98
N LEU A 193 17.05 11.55 -1.48
CA LEU A 193 17.62 10.24 -1.16
C LEU A 193 17.98 9.51 -2.46
N LEU A 194 17.06 9.47 -3.42
CA LEU A 194 17.26 8.81 -4.71
C LEU A 194 18.40 9.47 -5.51
N LYS A 195 18.43 10.81 -5.52
CA LYS A 195 19.49 11.61 -6.12
C LYS A 195 20.82 11.43 -5.39
N ARG A 196 20.85 11.43 -4.05
CA ARG A 196 22.08 11.14 -3.28
C ARG A 196 22.63 9.74 -3.57
N VAL A 197 21.77 8.73 -3.64
CA VAL A 197 22.17 7.34 -3.97
C VAL A 197 22.72 7.23 -5.39
N ILE A 198 22.15 7.97 -6.35
CA ILE A 198 22.66 8.02 -7.73
C ILE A 198 23.99 8.79 -7.80
N GLU A 199 24.10 9.95 -7.15
CA GLU A 199 25.27 10.81 -7.17
C GLU A 199 26.48 10.17 -6.45
N GLN A 200 26.29 9.57 -5.27
CA GLN A 200 27.36 8.82 -4.59
C GLN A 200 27.83 7.63 -5.42
N GLY A 201 26.91 6.92 -6.09
CA GLY A 201 27.27 5.81 -6.97
C GLY A 201 28.11 6.24 -8.19
N LYS A 202 27.92 7.46 -8.71
CA LYS A 202 28.73 7.99 -9.81
C LYS A 202 30.13 8.41 -9.34
N ALA A 203 30.22 9.05 -8.17
CA ALA A 203 31.48 9.48 -7.59
C ALA A 203 32.41 8.29 -7.26
N GLU A 204 31.86 7.19 -6.73
CA GLU A 204 32.64 5.98 -6.42
C GLU A 204 33.09 5.21 -7.67
N ALA A 205 32.29 5.23 -8.74
CA ALA A 205 32.66 4.63 -10.02
C ALA A 205 33.80 5.41 -10.72
N GLN A 206 33.80 6.74 -10.60
CA GLN A 206 34.89 7.59 -11.09
C GLN A 206 36.16 7.45 -10.25
N GLY A 207 36.05 7.39 -8.92
CA GLY A 207 37.21 7.17 -8.04
C GLY A 207 37.92 5.83 -8.26
N LYS A 208 37.18 4.76 -8.58
CA LYS A 208 37.77 3.44 -8.93
C LYS A 208 38.36 3.37 -10.34
N ALA A 209 37.95 4.26 -11.25
CA ALA A 209 38.54 4.36 -12.58
C ALA A 209 39.89 5.08 -12.53
N ASP A 210 40.02 6.10 -11.70
CA ASP A 210 41.27 6.86 -11.52
C ASP A 210 42.34 6.07 -10.74
N ASP A 211 41.93 5.17 -9.82
CA ASP A 211 42.85 4.34 -9.03
C ASP A 211 43.40 3.10 -9.79
N LYS A 212 42.81 2.77 -10.95
CA LYS A 212 43.34 1.74 -11.87
C LYS A 212 44.24 2.30 -12.97
N GLY A 213 44.41 3.62 -13.01
CA GLY A 213 45.23 4.34 -14.00
C GLY A 213 46.61 4.77 -13.51
N ARG A 214 47.05 4.32 -12.32
CA ARG A 214 48.40 4.58 -11.77
C ARG A 214 49.20 3.30 -11.61
#